data_AF-A0A3A8Z7E1-F1
#
_entry.id   AF-A0A3A8Z7E1-F1
#
_cell.length_a   1.000
_cell.length_b   1.000
_cell.length_c   1.000
_cell.angle_alpha   90.00
_cell.angle_beta   90.00
_cell.angle_gamma   90.00
#
_symmetry.space_group_name_H-M   'P 1'
#
loop_
_entity.id
_entity.type
_entity.pdbx_description
1 polymer ?
#
loop_
_entity_poly.entity_id
_entity_poly.type
_entity_poly.pdbx_seq_one_letter_code
_entity_poly.pdbx_strand_id
1 'polypeptide(L)'
;MIYDRAPFAAHLDGLGKELKKQAFWKTALFGTVLLERQWPVYERLAVGREWGAAKEVRKVLDRLWKGVPTGMRIGDSFWMLLEENQVEPVTEPWDPAAALTVSGALRLMEIFREKDKKAAGELAERNLMFLAQALSVCGEEGNFTHPLFQAELDFQAALCARLCGVPNSEKVLFVNGCKGEVVDGIMGKLWFPDYPDHKPLKRKAKKAGEIRYSHIRYDEWFAKLREKDEDGLDAWDHIKEELQQNDAWLTWQERWPNDSLDQQSNIRRWPMPEGLADFYGCESLSLYLDAEHCYGCRKDTDLTRGLLWLAARSQEACYALLERGWPCSNWLDYQNSMTKNLFVPASYAICAGDWELAEHLLARYHRPIKLRTNTAQWLFPWDTRVWLAIIRGDDEKAVFLMEQGARSKRPPTKDEQLWPHLYPWYGWEDACKVFRMLLDRDAAGLRKHILSGIRGMRSSYEQMCSTLGNHQIALLKLARRRGMELDLPRVVEIPDGIWEDVPLDGEKWKLPGQAVLDRALGPDGDKLLAQWKKLAEEKTK
;
A
#
# COMPACT_ATOMS: atom_id res chain seq x y z
N MET A 1 -27.22 4.88 -24.09
CA MET A 1 -28.36 3.94 -24.08
C MET A 1 -28.18 3.01 -22.91
N ILE A 2 -29.12 2.97 -21.96
CA ILE A 2 -29.14 1.97 -20.89
C ILE A 2 -29.90 0.79 -21.47
N TYR A 3 -29.20 -0.32 -21.73
CA TYR A 3 -29.87 -1.56 -22.15
C TYR A 3 -30.81 -2.00 -21.03
N ASP A 4 -32.10 -2.19 -21.34
CA ASP A 4 -33.09 -2.62 -20.35
C ASP A 4 -32.76 -4.04 -19.89
N ARG A 5 -32.51 -4.22 -18.58
CA ARG A 5 -32.23 -5.53 -17.98
C ARG A 5 -33.46 -6.46 -18.04
N ALA A 6 -34.66 -5.89 -18.14
CA ALA A 6 -35.92 -6.62 -18.04
C ALA A 6 -36.00 -7.89 -18.89
N PRO A 7 -35.54 -7.92 -20.16
CA PRO A 7 -35.77 -9.10 -20.99
C PRO A 7 -34.74 -10.23 -20.77
N PHE A 8 -33.65 -9.98 -20.03
CA PHE A 8 -32.70 -11.01 -19.61
C PHE A 8 -32.84 -11.42 -18.14
N ALA A 9 -33.63 -10.70 -17.34
CA ALA A 9 -33.67 -10.86 -15.88
C ALA A 9 -33.89 -12.31 -15.43
N ALA A 10 -34.82 -13.03 -16.06
CA ALA A 10 -35.11 -14.42 -15.71
C ALA A 10 -33.92 -15.36 -15.95
N HIS A 11 -33.19 -15.18 -17.06
CA HIS A 11 -31.98 -15.94 -17.39
C HIS A 11 -30.86 -15.66 -16.39
N LEU A 12 -30.57 -14.37 -16.15
CA LEU A 12 -29.52 -13.93 -15.23
C LEU A 12 -29.76 -14.43 -13.79
N ASP A 13 -31.01 -14.34 -13.32
CA ASP A 13 -31.41 -14.83 -12.01
C ASP A 13 -31.32 -16.36 -11.92
N GLY A 14 -31.64 -17.07 -13.01
CA GLY A 14 -31.47 -18.52 -13.12
C GLY A 14 -30.02 -18.94 -12.94
N LEU A 15 -29.10 -18.35 -13.69
CA LEU A 15 -27.65 -18.61 -13.59
C LEU A 15 -27.12 -18.34 -12.18
N GLY A 16 -27.51 -17.21 -11.58
CA GLY A 16 -27.14 -16.85 -10.21
C GLY A 16 -27.62 -17.87 -9.18
N LYS A 17 -28.86 -18.35 -9.29
CA LYS A 17 -29.42 -19.36 -8.37
C LYS A 17 -28.74 -20.72 -8.48
N GLU A 18 -28.40 -21.14 -9.70
CA GLU A 18 -27.75 -22.43 -9.95
C GLU A 18 -26.31 -22.44 -9.44
N LEU A 19 -25.47 -21.48 -9.84
CA LEU A 19 -24.06 -21.46 -9.48
C LEU A 19 -23.80 -21.07 -8.01
N LYS A 20 -24.71 -20.32 -7.37
CA LYS A 20 -24.60 -20.01 -5.93
C LYS A 20 -24.50 -21.27 -5.05
N LYS A 21 -25.16 -22.37 -5.46
CA LYS A 21 -25.18 -23.64 -4.73
C LYS A 21 -23.91 -24.48 -4.96
N GLN A 22 -23.05 -24.06 -5.89
CA GLN A 22 -21.91 -24.83 -6.36
C GLN A 22 -20.60 -24.45 -5.65
N ALA A 23 -19.52 -25.17 -5.98
CA ALA A 23 -18.18 -24.79 -5.54
C ALA A 23 -17.69 -23.54 -6.29
N PHE A 24 -16.95 -22.65 -5.60
CA PHE A 24 -16.52 -21.35 -6.13
C PHE A 24 -15.80 -21.44 -7.49
N TRP A 25 -14.97 -22.48 -7.69
CA TRP A 25 -14.22 -22.66 -8.93
C TRP A 25 -15.12 -22.72 -10.17
N LYS A 26 -16.39 -23.13 -10.03
CA LYS A 26 -17.36 -23.16 -11.13
C LYS A 26 -17.79 -21.74 -11.54
N THR A 27 -18.12 -20.87 -10.58
CA THR A 27 -18.39 -19.45 -10.84
C THR A 27 -17.15 -18.75 -11.41
N ALA A 28 -15.96 -19.07 -10.89
CA ALA A 28 -14.70 -18.52 -11.39
C ALA A 28 -14.40 -18.94 -12.84
N LEU A 29 -14.60 -20.22 -13.17
CA LEU A 29 -14.42 -20.74 -14.52
C LEU A 29 -15.46 -20.14 -15.47
N PHE A 30 -16.72 -20.03 -15.03
CA PHE A 30 -17.80 -19.40 -15.79
C PHE A 30 -17.38 -17.99 -16.25
N GLY A 31 -17.00 -17.11 -15.32
CA GLY A 31 -16.54 -15.77 -15.66
C GLY A 31 -15.28 -15.74 -16.54
N THR A 32 -14.33 -16.66 -16.30
CA THR A 32 -13.09 -16.72 -17.09
C THR A 32 -13.40 -17.05 -18.55
N VAL A 33 -14.28 -18.03 -18.81
CA VAL A 33 -14.69 -18.40 -20.17
C VAL A 33 -15.46 -17.27 -20.85
N LEU A 34 -16.33 -16.55 -20.14
CA LEU A 34 -17.04 -15.40 -20.71
C LEU A 34 -16.07 -14.30 -21.15
N LEU A 35 -15.03 -14.00 -20.36
CA LEU A 35 -13.99 -13.04 -20.77
C LEU A 35 -13.16 -13.52 -21.96
N GLU A 36 -12.86 -14.82 -22.06
CA GLU A 36 -12.19 -15.37 -23.25
C GLU A 36 -12.99 -15.17 -24.53
N ARG A 37 -14.33 -15.17 -24.44
CA ARG A 37 -15.19 -14.88 -25.61
C ARG A 37 -15.08 -13.44 -26.07
N GLN A 38 -14.78 -12.51 -25.18
CA GLN A 38 -14.56 -11.10 -25.51
C GLN A 38 -13.15 -10.85 -26.09
N TRP A 39 -12.19 -11.73 -25.77
CA TRP A 39 -10.77 -11.54 -26.08
C TRP A 39 -10.48 -11.23 -27.57
N PRO A 40 -11.03 -11.97 -28.56
CA PRO A 40 -10.72 -11.71 -29.97
C PRO A 40 -11.11 -10.29 -30.43
N VAL A 41 -12.16 -9.74 -29.83
CA VAL A 41 -12.63 -8.38 -30.11
C VAL A 41 -11.69 -7.38 -29.44
N TYR A 42 -11.41 -7.52 -28.14
CA TYR A 42 -10.50 -6.63 -27.42
C TYR A 42 -9.09 -6.60 -28.02
N GLU A 43 -8.54 -7.76 -28.36
CA GLU A 43 -7.20 -7.88 -28.97
C GLU A 43 -7.09 -7.07 -30.26
N ARG A 44 -8.13 -7.14 -31.10
CA ARG A 44 -8.21 -6.35 -32.34
C ARG A 44 -8.35 -4.85 -32.07
N LEU A 45 -9.25 -4.47 -31.15
CA LEU A 45 -9.47 -3.07 -30.78
C LEU A 45 -8.22 -2.42 -30.16
N ALA A 46 -7.38 -3.19 -29.48
CA ALA A 46 -6.16 -2.67 -28.86
C ALA A 46 -5.04 -2.32 -29.87
N VAL A 47 -5.13 -2.78 -31.13
CA VAL A 47 -4.07 -2.57 -32.13
C VAL A 47 -4.00 -1.09 -32.50
N GLY A 48 -2.80 -0.51 -32.37
CA GLY A 48 -2.52 0.87 -32.78
C GLY A 48 -3.24 1.94 -31.96
N ARG A 49 -3.68 1.58 -30.75
CA ARG A 49 -4.28 2.51 -29.76
C ARG A 49 -3.29 2.86 -28.66
N GLU A 50 -3.37 4.08 -28.14
CA GLU A 50 -2.54 4.50 -27.01
C GLU A 50 -2.89 3.75 -25.72
N TRP A 51 -4.17 3.48 -25.49
CA TRP A 51 -4.64 2.65 -24.37
C TRP A 51 -4.36 1.15 -24.60
N GLY A 52 -4.03 0.73 -25.83
CA GLY A 52 -3.87 -0.65 -26.25
C GLY A 52 -2.91 -1.47 -25.37
N ALA A 53 -3.48 -2.40 -24.60
CA ALA A 53 -2.76 -3.21 -23.61
C ALA A 53 -3.07 -4.71 -23.73
N ALA A 54 -3.19 -5.22 -24.97
CA ALA A 54 -3.45 -6.63 -25.23
C ALA A 54 -2.50 -7.56 -24.46
N LYS A 55 -1.18 -7.31 -24.49
CA LYS A 55 -0.21 -8.16 -23.78
C LYS A 55 -0.44 -8.19 -22.26
N GLU A 56 -0.78 -7.07 -21.65
CA GLU A 56 -1.05 -6.97 -20.22
C GLU A 56 -2.37 -7.63 -19.84
N VAL A 57 -3.45 -7.36 -20.57
CA VAL A 57 -4.76 -7.99 -20.32
C VAL A 57 -4.70 -9.50 -20.54
N ARG A 58 -3.98 -9.97 -21.57
CA ARG A 58 -3.72 -11.40 -21.80
C ARG A 58 -3.02 -12.06 -20.62
N LYS A 59 -1.99 -11.41 -20.05
CA LYS A 59 -1.32 -11.92 -18.83
C LYS A 59 -2.29 -12.07 -17.66
N VAL A 60 -3.26 -11.17 -17.53
CA VAL A 60 -4.28 -11.24 -16.48
C VAL A 60 -5.26 -12.38 -16.73
N LEU A 61 -5.77 -12.54 -17.96
CA LEU A 61 -6.61 -13.70 -18.34
C LEU A 61 -5.88 -15.03 -18.13
N ASP A 62 -4.60 -15.13 -18.51
CA ASP A 62 -3.77 -16.32 -18.26
C ASP A 62 -3.62 -16.61 -16.77
N ARG A 63 -3.58 -15.54 -15.95
CA ARG A 63 -3.51 -15.67 -14.50
C ARG A 63 -4.84 -16.10 -13.90
N LEU A 64 -5.96 -15.62 -14.41
CA LEU A 64 -7.31 -16.06 -14.05
C LEU A 64 -7.46 -17.57 -14.28
N TRP A 65 -7.07 -18.06 -15.47
CA TRP A 65 -7.02 -19.51 -15.75
C TRP A 65 -6.18 -20.30 -14.75
N LYS A 66 -4.99 -19.81 -14.39
CA LYS A 66 -4.14 -20.45 -13.36
C LYS A 66 -4.76 -20.36 -11.96
N GLY A 67 -5.58 -19.34 -11.71
CA GLY A 67 -6.30 -19.12 -10.46
C GLY A 67 -7.43 -20.11 -10.26
N VAL A 68 -8.24 -20.39 -11.28
CA VAL A 68 -9.45 -21.25 -11.20
C VAL A 68 -9.22 -22.57 -10.45
N PRO A 69 -8.22 -23.42 -10.80
CA PRO A 69 -8.08 -24.72 -10.16
C PRO A 69 -7.60 -24.62 -8.71
N THR A 70 -6.86 -23.55 -8.37
CA THR A 70 -6.28 -23.37 -7.03
C THR A 70 -7.24 -22.65 -6.09
N GLY A 71 -8.15 -21.83 -6.62
CA GLY A 71 -8.97 -20.91 -5.84
C GLY A 71 -8.14 -19.90 -5.04
N MET A 72 -6.84 -19.78 -5.36
CA MET A 72 -5.95 -18.82 -4.75
C MET A 72 -6.28 -17.43 -5.25
N ARG A 73 -6.11 -16.46 -4.36
CA ARG A 73 -6.15 -15.04 -4.69
C ARG A 73 -5.18 -14.75 -5.83
N ILE A 74 -5.63 -13.98 -6.79
CA ILE A 74 -4.76 -13.47 -7.86
C ILE A 74 -4.01 -12.27 -7.29
N GLY A 75 -2.69 -12.26 -7.45
CA GLY A 75 -1.83 -11.22 -6.87
C GLY A 75 -2.15 -9.84 -7.42
N ASP A 76 -2.01 -8.83 -6.55
CA ASP A 76 -2.38 -7.44 -6.85
C ASP A 76 -1.54 -6.81 -7.96
N SER A 77 -0.38 -7.39 -8.29
CA SER A 77 0.39 -6.99 -9.47
C SER A 77 -0.38 -7.17 -10.78
N PHE A 78 -1.27 -8.17 -10.89
CA PHE A 78 -2.15 -8.36 -12.05
C PHE A 78 -3.32 -7.39 -12.06
N TRP A 79 -3.80 -7.02 -10.87
CA TRP A 79 -4.86 -6.02 -10.71
C TRP A 79 -4.36 -4.67 -11.21
N MET A 80 -3.16 -4.27 -10.76
CA MET A 80 -2.49 -3.05 -11.18
C MET A 80 -2.24 -3.01 -12.69
N LEU A 81 -1.96 -4.15 -13.35
CA LEU A 81 -1.81 -4.18 -14.80
C LEU A 81 -3.08 -3.72 -15.53
N LEU A 82 -4.28 -3.99 -14.99
CA LEU A 82 -5.54 -3.54 -15.55
C LEU A 82 -5.78 -2.05 -15.24
N GLU A 83 -5.52 -1.60 -14.01
CA GLU A 83 -5.67 -0.20 -13.60
C GLU A 83 -4.72 0.75 -14.34
N GLU A 84 -3.46 0.37 -14.56
CA GLU A 84 -2.50 1.16 -15.34
C GLU A 84 -2.84 1.19 -16.85
N ASN A 85 -3.80 0.37 -17.28
CA ASN A 85 -4.21 0.24 -18.68
C ASN A 85 -5.72 0.37 -18.84
N GLN A 86 -6.32 1.33 -18.15
CA GLN A 86 -7.71 1.72 -18.39
C GLN A 86 -7.91 2.15 -19.85
N VAL A 87 -9.07 1.77 -20.38
CA VAL A 87 -9.57 2.27 -21.67
C VAL A 87 -10.40 3.50 -21.35
N GLU A 88 -9.97 4.67 -21.82
CA GLU A 88 -10.79 5.88 -21.72
C GLU A 88 -11.93 5.77 -22.75
N PRO A 89 -13.20 5.66 -22.32
CA PRO A 89 -14.29 5.20 -23.18
C PRO A 89 -14.80 6.23 -24.20
N VAL A 90 -14.07 7.32 -24.46
CA VAL A 90 -14.66 8.54 -25.03
C VAL A 90 -13.99 9.05 -26.32
N THR A 91 -12.94 8.39 -26.82
CA THR A 91 -12.28 8.85 -28.05
C THR A 91 -12.89 8.28 -29.33
N GLU A 92 -13.43 7.07 -29.27
CA GLU A 92 -13.91 6.34 -30.45
C GLU A 92 -15.14 5.46 -30.14
N PRO A 93 -15.96 5.11 -31.15
CA PRO A 93 -17.20 4.34 -30.95
C PRO A 93 -17.00 2.96 -30.28
N TRP A 94 -15.85 2.30 -30.48
CA TRP A 94 -15.54 0.97 -29.93
C TRP A 94 -14.88 0.99 -28.54
N ASP A 95 -14.42 2.14 -28.05
CA ASP A 95 -13.76 2.24 -26.75
C ASP A 95 -14.63 1.72 -25.59
N PRO A 96 -15.96 1.96 -25.57
CA PRO A 96 -16.81 1.41 -24.50
C PRO A 96 -16.85 -0.12 -24.47
N ALA A 97 -16.75 -0.81 -25.62
CA ALA A 97 -16.68 -2.28 -25.64
C ALA A 97 -15.35 -2.75 -25.05
N ALA A 98 -14.23 -2.14 -25.44
CA ALA A 98 -12.92 -2.45 -24.87
C ALA A 98 -12.85 -2.16 -23.35
N ALA A 99 -13.49 -1.07 -22.89
CA ALA A 99 -13.60 -0.74 -21.48
C ALA A 99 -14.37 -1.81 -20.68
N LEU A 100 -15.42 -2.40 -21.25
CA LEU A 100 -16.18 -3.48 -20.62
C LEU A 100 -15.33 -4.76 -20.41
N THR A 101 -14.41 -5.09 -21.32
CA THR A 101 -13.49 -6.22 -21.12
C THR A 101 -12.53 -5.98 -19.95
N VAL A 102 -11.92 -4.79 -19.88
CA VAL A 102 -11.01 -4.43 -18.77
C VAL A 102 -11.78 -4.38 -17.44
N SER A 103 -12.97 -3.76 -17.42
CA SER A 103 -13.84 -3.72 -16.24
C SER A 103 -14.32 -5.10 -15.82
N GLY A 104 -14.67 -5.97 -16.78
CA GLY A 104 -15.07 -7.35 -16.52
C GLY A 104 -13.93 -8.19 -15.92
N ALA A 105 -12.69 -8.00 -16.41
CA ALA A 105 -11.51 -8.64 -15.83
C ALA A 105 -11.25 -8.17 -14.39
N LEU A 106 -11.34 -6.87 -14.11
CA LEU A 106 -11.25 -6.32 -12.75
C LEU A 106 -12.32 -6.94 -11.84
N ARG A 107 -13.59 -6.96 -12.29
CA ARG A 107 -14.67 -7.54 -11.50
C ARG A 107 -14.47 -9.03 -11.23
N LEU A 108 -13.97 -9.79 -12.21
CA LEU A 108 -13.68 -11.21 -11.99
C LEU A 108 -12.55 -11.39 -10.97
N MET A 109 -11.55 -10.52 -10.95
CA MET A 109 -10.52 -10.54 -9.90
C MET A 109 -11.11 -10.30 -8.49
N GLU A 110 -12.13 -9.43 -8.33
CA GLU A 110 -12.84 -9.24 -7.06
C GLU A 110 -13.56 -10.51 -6.63
N ILE A 111 -14.22 -11.17 -7.58
CA ILE A 111 -14.92 -12.43 -7.35
C ILE A 111 -13.94 -13.52 -6.89
N PHE A 112 -12.74 -13.59 -7.48
CA PHE A 112 -11.64 -14.48 -7.00
C PHE A 112 -11.22 -14.19 -5.56
N ARG A 113 -11.18 -12.91 -5.20
CA ARG A 113 -10.75 -12.42 -3.90
C ARG A 113 -11.79 -12.71 -2.81
N GLU A 114 -13.06 -12.40 -3.08
CA GLU A 114 -14.19 -12.59 -2.16
C GLU A 114 -14.71 -14.02 -2.14
N LYS A 115 -14.29 -14.84 -3.13
CA LYS A 115 -14.85 -16.16 -3.41
C LYS A 115 -16.37 -16.10 -3.60
N ASP A 116 -16.86 -15.04 -4.23
CA ASP A 116 -18.28 -14.81 -4.40
C ASP A 116 -18.89 -15.84 -5.38
N LYS A 117 -19.76 -16.69 -4.85
CA LYS A 117 -20.45 -17.73 -5.62
C LYS A 117 -21.70 -17.22 -6.32
N LYS A 118 -22.21 -16.04 -5.94
CA LYS A 118 -23.48 -15.48 -6.40
C LYS A 118 -23.35 -14.66 -7.68
N ALA A 119 -22.13 -14.29 -8.06
CA ALA A 119 -21.85 -13.35 -9.15
C ALA A 119 -22.10 -13.87 -10.57
N ALA A 120 -22.60 -15.11 -10.76
CA ALA A 120 -22.80 -15.67 -12.10
C ALA A 120 -23.76 -14.86 -12.98
N GLY A 121 -24.88 -14.38 -12.41
CA GLY A 121 -25.82 -13.51 -13.13
C GLY A 121 -25.18 -12.18 -13.54
N GLU A 122 -24.40 -11.57 -12.64
CA GLU A 122 -23.68 -10.33 -12.93
C GLU A 122 -22.63 -10.50 -14.04
N LEU A 123 -21.86 -11.60 -14.00
CA LEU A 123 -20.86 -11.92 -15.02
C LEU A 123 -21.50 -12.13 -16.40
N ALA A 124 -22.65 -12.82 -16.44
CA ALA A 124 -23.42 -13.02 -17.66
C ALA A 124 -23.96 -11.70 -18.22
N GLU A 125 -24.52 -10.84 -17.36
CA GLU A 125 -25.03 -9.52 -17.75
C GLU A 125 -23.93 -8.65 -18.38
N ARG A 126 -22.76 -8.59 -17.74
CA ARG A 126 -21.59 -7.87 -18.28
C ARG A 126 -21.18 -8.39 -19.65
N ASN A 127 -21.28 -9.69 -19.90
CA ASN A 127 -20.98 -10.27 -21.21
C ASN A 127 -22.01 -9.86 -22.27
N LEU A 128 -23.29 -9.79 -21.91
CA LEU A 128 -24.36 -9.31 -22.80
C LEU A 128 -24.22 -7.81 -23.09
N MET A 129 -23.84 -7.00 -22.09
CA MET A 129 -23.55 -5.57 -22.28
C MET A 129 -22.39 -5.36 -23.26
N PHE A 130 -21.34 -6.18 -23.16
CA PHE A 130 -20.23 -6.15 -24.12
C PHE A 130 -20.72 -6.43 -25.54
N LEU A 131 -21.51 -7.49 -25.74
CA LEU A 131 -22.07 -7.84 -27.05
C LEU A 131 -22.93 -6.70 -27.61
N ALA A 132 -23.77 -6.12 -26.77
CA ALA A 132 -24.66 -5.02 -27.15
C ALA A 132 -23.86 -3.82 -27.67
N GLN A 133 -22.80 -3.45 -26.95
CA GLN A 133 -21.92 -2.35 -27.33
C GLN A 133 -21.14 -2.66 -28.61
N ALA A 134 -20.63 -3.89 -28.76
CA ALA A 134 -19.92 -4.32 -29.96
C ALA A 134 -20.82 -4.32 -31.21
N LEU A 135 -22.08 -4.75 -31.08
CA LEU A 135 -23.07 -4.73 -32.15
C LEU A 135 -23.48 -3.31 -32.54
N SER A 136 -23.70 -2.43 -31.56
CA SER A 136 -24.03 -1.03 -31.82
C SER A 136 -22.97 -0.34 -32.68
N VAL A 137 -21.70 -0.71 -32.53
CA VAL A 137 -20.60 -0.17 -33.35
C VAL A 137 -20.63 -0.69 -34.77
N CYS A 138 -21.17 -1.89 -34.99
CA CYS A 138 -21.36 -2.47 -36.33
C CYS A 138 -22.60 -1.90 -37.06
N GLY A 139 -23.31 -0.93 -36.47
CA GLY A 139 -24.55 -0.39 -37.03
C GLY A 139 -25.76 -1.31 -36.87
N GLU A 140 -25.61 -2.39 -36.10
CA GLU A 140 -26.70 -3.30 -35.76
C GLU A 140 -27.46 -2.73 -34.55
N GLU A 141 -28.80 -2.79 -34.59
CA GLU A 141 -29.57 -2.54 -33.38
C GLU A 141 -29.27 -3.64 -32.37
N GLY A 142 -28.56 -3.29 -31.29
CA GLY A 142 -28.24 -4.16 -30.16
C GLY A 142 -29.49 -4.49 -29.34
N ASN A 143 -30.49 -5.11 -29.97
CA ASN A 143 -31.75 -5.50 -29.36
C ASN A 143 -31.87 -7.04 -29.28
N PHE A 144 -32.79 -7.51 -28.44
CA PHE A 144 -33.00 -8.92 -28.06
C PHE A 144 -33.30 -9.86 -29.24
N THR A 145 -33.64 -9.33 -30.41
CA THR A 145 -33.96 -10.13 -31.59
C THR A 145 -32.74 -10.51 -32.41
N HIS A 146 -31.58 -9.91 -32.12
CA HIS A 146 -30.37 -10.20 -32.86
C HIS A 146 -29.85 -11.62 -32.54
N PRO A 147 -29.56 -12.48 -33.54
CA PRO A 147 -29.24 -13.90 -33.34
C PRO A 147 -28.07 -14.16 -32.39
N LEU A 148 -27.10 -13.25 -32.31
CA LEU A 148 -25.97 -13.38 -31.39
C LEU A 148 -26.37 -13.28 -29.91
N PHE A 149 -27.43 -12.56 -29.56
CA PHE A 149 -27.90 -12.55 -28.17
C PHE A 149 -28.46 -13.90 -27.78
N GLN A 150 -29.29 -14.51 -28.63
CA GLN A 150 -29.82 -15.85 -28.36
C GLN A 150 -28.70 -16.89 -28.27
N ALA A 151 -27.74 -16.86 -29.20
CA ALA A 151 -26.59 -17.75 -29.16
C ALA A 151 -25.74 -17.57 -27.89
N GLU A 152 -25.60 -16.34 -27.39
CA GLU A 152 -24.88 -16.07 -26.14
C GLU A 152 -25.66 -16.52 -24.90
N LEU A 153 -26.98 -16.33 -24.86
CA LEU A 153 -27.84 -16.87 -23.79
C LEU A 153 -27.77 -18.40 -23.74
N ASP A 154 -27.87 -19.06 -24.89
CA ASP A 154 -27.78 -20.51 -25.03
C ASP A 154 -26.41 -21.02 -24.57
N PHE A 155 -25.34 -20.33 -24.97
CA PHE A 155 -23.98 -20.63 -24.54
C PHE A 155 -23.83 -20.53 -23.01
N GLN A 156 -24.30 -19.45 -22.40
CA GLN A 156 -24.24 -19.24 -20.95
C GLN A 156 -25.01 -20.32 -20.19
N ALA A 157 -26.21 -20.67 -20.66
CA ALA A 157 -27.03 -21.73 -20.07
C ALA A 157 -26.33 -23.10 -20.19
N ALA A 158 -25.81 -23.43 -21.37
CA ALA A 158 -25.10 -24.68 -21.61
C ALA A 158 -23.83 -24.80 -20.77
N LEU A 159 -23.03 -23.72 -20.67
CA LEU A 159 -21.83 -23.68 -19.84
C LEU A 159 -22.19 -23.86 -18.36
N CYS A 160 -23.24 -23.19 -17.86
CA CYS A 160 -23.72 -23.34 -16.50
C CYS A 160 -24.16 -24.77 -16.20
N ALA A 161 -24.97 -25.37 -17.07
CA ALA A 161 -25.42 -26.76 -16.93
C ALA A 161 -24.25 -27.74 -16.92
N ARG A 162 -23.30 -27.57 -17.85
CA ARG A 162 -22.06 -28.35 -17.93
C ARG A 162 -21.28 -28.24 -16.63
N LEU A 163 -21.05 -27.03 -16.11
CA LEU A 163 -20.35 -26.80 -14.85
C LEU A 163 -21.07 -27.43 -13.65
N CYS A 164 -22.39 -27.31 -13.55
CA CYS A 164 -23.17 -27.93 -12.49
C CYS A 164 -23.02 -29.46 -12.48
N GLY A 165 -22.92 -30.08 -13.66
CA GLY A 165 -22.73 -31.53 -13.83
C GLY A 165 -21.34 -32.08 -13.45
N VAL A 166 -20.30 -31.24 -13.35
CA VAL A 166 -18.93 -31.72 -13.06
C VAL A 166 -18.71 -31.97 -11.56
N PRO A 167 -18.26 -33.18 -11.15
CA PRO A 167 -17.83 -33.45 -9.79
C PRO A 167 -16.59 -32.64 -9.39
N ASN A 168 -16.49 -32.24 -8.12
CA ASN A 168 -15.34 -31.46 -7.64
C ASN A 168 -13.99 -32.19 -7.76
N SER A 169 -14.00 -33.54 -7.77
CA SER A 169 -12.81 -34.38 -7.99
C SER A 169 -12.19 -34.20 -9.38
N GLU A 170 -12.99 -33.81 -10.36
CA GLU A 170 -12.56 -33.67 -11.76
C GLU A 170 -12.17 -32.24 -12.14
N LYS A 171 -12.21 -31.31 -11.17
CA LYS A 171 -11.94 -29.87 -11.36
C LYS A 171 -10.73 -29.59 -12.25
N VAL A 172 -9.57 -30.18 -11.94
CA VAL A 172 -8.31 -29.85 -12.64
C VAL A 172 -8.36 -30.31 -14.11
N LEU A 173 -8.87 -31.53 -14.35
CA LEU A 173 -9.00 -32.09 -15.69
C LEU A 173 -9.97 -31.25 -16.52
N PHE A 174 -11.13 -30.91 -15.94
CA PHE A 174 -12.16 -30.13 -16.63
C PHE A 174 -11.68 -28.71 -16.97
N VAL A 175 -11.04 -28.01 -16.03
CA VAL A 175 -10.48 -26.66 -16.27
C VAL A 175 -9.44 -26.68 -17.39
N ASN A 176 -8.54 -27.66 -17.40
CA ASN A 176 -7.54 -27.80 -18.46
C ASN A 176 -8.18 -28.13 -19.81
N GLY A 177 -9.24 -28.93 -19.83
CA GLY A 177 -10.06 -29.20 -21.02
C GLY A 177 -10.66 -27.91 -21.58
N CYS A 178 -11.35 -27.12 -20.74
CA CYS A 178 -11.93 -25.84 -21.15
C CYS A 178 -10.88 -24.86 -21.69
N LYS A 179 -9.67 -24.83 -21.13
CA LYS A 179 -8.59 -23.97 -21.62
C LYS A 179 -8.09 -24.37 -23.01
N GLY A 180 -8.13 -25.66 -23.34
CA GLY A 180 -7.72 -26.20 -24.64
C GLY A 180 -8.80 -26.15 -25.72
N GLU A 181 -10.05 -25.86 -25.34
CA GLU A 181 -11.16 -25.70 -26.28
C GLU A 181 -11.03 -24.36 -27.04
N VAL A 182 -11.26 -24.40 -28.35
CA VAL A 182 -11.44 -23.17 -29.13
C VAL A 182 -12.81 -22.62 -28.76
N VAL A 183 -12.84 -21.51 -28.02
CA VAL A 183 -14.07 -20.81 -27.69
C VAL A 183 -14.29 -19.74 -28.76
N ASP A 184 -15.36 -19.87 -29.54
CA ASP A 184 -15.73 -18.87 -30.53
C ASP A 184 -15.92 -17.50 -29.87
N GLY A 185 -15.45 -16.44 -30.52
CA GLY A 185 -15.63 -15.07 -30.04
C GLY A 185 -17.12 -14.71 -29.94
N ILE A 186 -17.47 -13.81 -29.03
CA ILE A 186 -18.87 -13.42 -28.77
C ILE A 186 -19.56 -12.77 -29.99
N MET A 187 -18.78 -12.19 -30.90
CA MET A 187 -19.27 -11.65 -32.18
C MET A 187 -19.38 -12.71 -33.30
N GLY A 188 -18.99 -13.96 -33.03
CA GLY A 188 -19.00 -15.05 -34.02
C GLY A 188 -18.21 -14.71 -35.28
N LYS A 189 -18.89 -14.75 -36.45
CA LYS A 189 -18.33 -14.35 -37.75
C LYS A 189 -18.53 -12.87 -38.08
N LEU A 190 -19.31 -12.15 -37.27
CA LEU A 190 -19.46 -10.70 -37.43
C LEU A 190 -18.18 -10.04 -36.92
N TRP A 191 -17.58 -9.23 -37.77
CA TRP A 191 -16.41 -8.43 -37.46
C TRP A 191 -16.69 -7.02 -37.92
N PHE A 192 -16.12 -6.03 -37.22
CA PHE A 192 -16.24 -4.63 -37.56
C PHE A 192 -15.94 -4.40 -39.06
N PRO A 193 -16.95 -4.15 -39.92
CA PRO A 193 -16.78 -4.13 -41.37
C PRO A 193 -15.83 -3.01 -41.81
N ASP A 194 -15.76 -1.93 -41.03
CA ASP A 194 -15.01 -0.71 -41.30
C ASP A 194 -13.92 -0.40 -40.26
N TYR A 195 -13.48 -1.39 -39.46
CA TYR A 195 -12.40 -1.12 -38.49
C TYR A 195 -11.08 -0.85 -39.21
N PRO A 196 -10.42 0.30 -38.97
CA PRO A 196 -9.20 0.66 -39.69
C PRO A 196 -8.08 -0.34 -39.40
N ASP A 197 -7.29 -0.68 -40.42
CA ASP A 197 -6.04 -1.42 -40.24
C ASP A 197 -4.99 -0.51 -39.59
N HIS A 198 -5.10 -0.36 -38.28
CA HIS A 198 -4.13 0.39 -37.50
C HIS A 198 -2.77 -0.32 -37.51
N LYS A 199 -1.71 0.41 -37.85
CA LYS A 199 -0.35 -0.10 -37.62
C LYS A 199 -0.08 -0.17 -36.12
N PRO A 200 0.60 -1.22 -35.63
CA PRO A 200 1.03 -1.27 -34.23
C PRO A 200 1.83 -0.01 -33.90
N LEU A 201 1.35 0.77 -32.93
CA LEU A 201 2.07 1.93 -32.44
C LEU A 201 3.33 1.45 -31.71
N LYS A 202 4.50 2.02 -32.04
CA LYS A 202 5.65 1.98 -31.12
C LYS A 202 5.20 2.70 -29.87
N ARG A 203 5.07 1.96 -28.75
CA ARG A 203 4.69 2.54 -27.46
C ARG A 203 5.60 3.73 -27.17
N LYS A 204 5.05 4.94 -27.24
CA LYS A 204 5.58 6.03 -26.42
C LYS A 204 5.27 5.64 -24.99
N ALA A 205 6.20 5.89 -24.07
CA ALA A 205 5.87 5.86 -22.65
C ALA A 205 4.62 6.72 -22.49
N LYS A 206 3.50 6.11 -22.07
CA LYS A 206 2.27 6.86 -21.80
C LYS A 206 2.71 8.05 -20.94
N LYS A 207 2.43 9.28 -21.39
CA LYS A 207 2.47 10.41 -20.45
C LYS A 207 1.50 9.97 -19.37
N ALA A 208 2.00 9.77 -18.16
CA ALA A 208 1.21 9.33 -17.04
C ALA A 208 0.27 10.48 -16.66
N GLY A 209 -0.76 10.73 -17.49
CA GLY A 209 -1.94 11.46 -17.09
C GLY A 209 -2.49 10.69 -15.91
N GLU A 210 -2.54 11.36 -14.76
CA GLU A 210 -3.09 10.93 -13.48
C GLU A 210 -3.37 9.43 -13.38
N ILE A 211 -2.30 8.62 -13.29
CA ILE A 211 -2.48 7.23 -12.92
C ILE A 211 -2.99 7.27 -11.48
N ARG A 212 -4.27 6.97 -11.27
CA ARG A 212 -4.84 6.77 -9.94
C ARG A 212 -4.13 5.55 -9.35
N TYR A 213 -3.20 5.80 -8.43
CA TYR A 213 -2.44 4.74 -7.78
C TYR A 213 -3.19 4.09 -6.60
N SER A 214 -4.48 4.38 -6.36
CA SER A 214 -5.23 3.64 -5.33
C SER A 214 -5.52 2.20 -5.73
N HIS A 215 -5.18 1.26 -4.84
CA HIS A 215 -5.75 -0.08 -4.86
C HIS A 215 -7.20 -0.01 -4.37
N ILE A 216 -8.17 -0.72 -4.95
CA ILE A 216 -9.59 -0.65 -4.50
C ILE A 216 -9.78 -0.93 -2.99
N ARG A 217 -8.91 -1.76 -2.39
CA ARG A 217 -8.91 -1.99 -0.93
C ARG A 217 -8.46 -0.80 -0.09
N TYR A 218 -7.68 0.11 -0.66
CA TYR A 218 -7.39 1.38 -0.04
C TYR A 218 -8.72 2.11 0.18
N ASP A 219 -9.53 2.23 -0.87
CA ASP A 219 -10.84 2.89 -0.82
C ASP A 219 -11.83 2.15 0.10
N GLU A 220 -11.87 0.81 0.10
CA GLU A 220 -12.67 0.00 1.04
C GLU A 220 -12.21 0.15 2.50
N TRP A 221 -10.90 0.19 2.74
CA TRP A 221 -10.36 0.36 4.08
C TRP A 221 -10.69 1.75 4.64
N PHE A 222 -10.59 2.82 3.83
CA PHE A 222 -11.08 4.14 4.30
C PHE A 222 -12.57 4.22 4.42
N ALA A 223 -13.33 3.54 3.56
CA ALA A 223 -14.77 3.47 3.73
C ALA A 223 -15.09 2.93 5.13
N LYS A 224 -14.42 1.85 5.55
CA LYS A 224 -14.53 1.27 6.89
C LYS A 224 -14.02 2.20 8.00
N LEU A 225 -12.87 2.84 7.82
CA LEU A 225 -12.34 3.76 8.84
C LEU A 225 -13.26 4.97 9.08
N ARG A 226 -14.05 5.35 8.09
CA ARG A 226 -15.06 6.41 8.16
C ARG A 226 -16.45 5.92 8.56
N GLU A 227 -16.64 4.61 8.70
CA GLU A 227 -17.87 4.09 9.29
C GLU A 227 -17.97 4.61 10.71
N LYS A 228 -19.16 5.11 11.04
CA LYS A 228 -19.49 5.54 12.39
C LYS A 228 -20.05 4.36 13.17
N ASP A 229 -19.59 4.20 14.39
CA ASP A 229 -20.17 3.25 15.32
C ASP A 229 -21.55 3.71 15.84
N GLU A 230 -22.10 2.95 16.79
CA GLU A 230 -23.40 3.23 17.42
C GLU A 230 -23.42 4.57 18.17
N ASP A 231 -22.26 5.06 18.60
CA ASP A 231 -22.07 6.35 19.28
C ASP A 231 -21.80 7.50 18.30
N GLY A 232 -21.74 7.21 16.99
CA GLY A 232 -21.52 8.20 15.94
C GLY A 232 -20.06 8.61 15.75
N LEU A 233 -19.12 7.88 16.36
CA LEU A 233 -17.68 8.11 16.34
C LEU A 233 -17.03 7.32 15.20
N ASP A 234 -16.04 7.92 14.53
CA ASP A 234 -15.21 7.20 13.57
C ASP A 234 -13.89 6.71 14.20
N ALA A 235 -13.10 5.95 13.45
CA ALA A 235 -11.84 5.40 13.96
C ALA A 235 -10.86 6.48 14.47
N TRP A 236 -10.91 7.70 13.91
CA TRP A 236 -10.06 8.79 14.35
C TRP A 236 -10.54 9.39 15.69
N ASP A 237 -11.85 9.48 15.90
CA ASP A 237 -12.40 9.97 17.15
C ASP A 237 -11.95 9.09 18.34
N HIS A 238 -11.92 7.76 18.17
CA HIS A 238 -11.39 6.82 19.16
C HIS A 238 -9.88 7.01 19.44
N ILE A 239 -9.06 7.20 18.40
CA ILE A 239 -7.63 7.48 18.55
C ILE A 239 -7.41 8.77 19.34
N LYS A 240 -8.21 9.81 19.05
CA LYS A 240 -8.14 11.08 19.76
C LYS A 240 -8.45 10.93 21.24
N GLU A 241 -9.42 10.09 21.60
CA GLU A 241 -9.73 9.78 22.99
C GLU A 241 -8.56 9.04 23.67
N GLU A 242 -7.92 8.08 23.01
CA GLU A 242 -6.72 7.41 23.53
C GLU A 242 -5.56 8.39 23.77
N LEU A 243 -5.29 9.30 22.82
CA LEU A 243 -4.25 10.32 22.97
C LEU A 243 -4.54 11.26 24.16
N GLN A 244 -5.80 11.62 24.39
CA GLN A 244 -6.21 12.43 25.55
C GLN A 244 -6.03 11.66 26.86
N GLN A 245 -6.33 10.36 26.88
CA GLN A 245 -6.11 9.51 28.04
C GLN A 245 -4.60 9.40 28.36
N ASN A 246 -3.75 9.24 27.34
CA ASN A 246 -2.29 9.21 27.50
C ASN A 246 -1.75 10.53 28.09
N ASP A 247 -2.23 11.68 27.63
CA ASP A 247 -1.81 13.01 28.14
C ASP A 247 -2.27 13.26 29.59
N ALA A 248 -3.53 12.94 29.89
CA ALA A 248 -4.07 13.03 31.25
C ALA A 248 -3.32 12.11 32.24
N TRP A 249 -2.86 10.95 31.76
CA TRP A 249 -2.07 10.01 32.54
C TRP A 249 -0.66 10.53 32.83
N LEU A 250 0.04 11.07 31.82
CA LEU A 250 1.40 11.58 31.99
C LEU A 250 1.47 12.83 32.87
N THR A 251 0.41 13.63 32.94
CA THR A 251 0.37 14.86 33.73
C THR A 251 -0.01 14.66 35.21
N TRP A 252 -0.27 13.42 35.63
CA TRP A 252 -0.76 13.10 36.97
C TRP A 252 0.34 13.14 38.06
N GLN A 253 0.08 13.84 39.18
CA GLN A 253 1.09 14.14 40.21
C GLN A 253 0.96 13.36 41.52
N GLU A 254 -0.16 12.67 41.79
CA GLU A 254 -0.50 12.27 43.19
C GLU A 254 -0.88 10.78 43.43
N ARG A 255 -1.16 9.94 42.41
CA ARG A 255 -1.66 8.54 42.49
C ARG A 255 -1.50 7.84 41.13
N TRP A 256 -1.36 6.52 41.20
CA TRP A 256 -1.27 5.61 40.07
C TRP A 256 -2.59 5.55 39.28
N PRO A 257 -2.58 5.71 37.95
CA PRO A 257 -3.76 5.42 37.15
C PRO A 257 -3.84 3.90 36.90
N ASN A 258 -5.00 3.32 37.22
CA ASN A 258 -5.47 1.95 37.02
C ASN A 258 -5.29 0.93 38.16
N ASP A 259 -6.31 0.88 39.02
CA ASP A 259 -6.95 -0.38 39.45
C ASP A 259 -8.02 -0.85 38.45
N SER A 260 -8.13 -0.24 37.27
CA SER A 260 -9.11 -0.62 36.24
C SER A 260 -8.51 -0.55 34.83
N LEU A 261 -8.23 -1.71 34.24
CA LEU A 261 -8.93 -2.23 33.05
C LEU A 261 -8.06 -3.22 32.27
N ASP A 262 -8.63 -4.42 32.20
CA ASP A 262 -8.55 -5.50 31.22
C ASP A 262 -7.22 -6.18 30.83
N GLN A 263 -7.27 -7.50 30.99
CA GLN A 263 -6.19 -8.46 30.83
C GLN A 263 -6.00 -8.92 29.37
N GLN A 264 -5.85 -8.00 28.41
CA GLN A 264 -5.54 -8.39 27.03
C GLN A 264 -4.13 -7.99 26.59
N SER A 265 -3.19 -8.88 26.94
CA SER A 265 -1.92 -9.21 26.29
C SER A 265 -0.86 -8.14 25.95
N ASN A 266 -1.12 -6.85 26.05
CA ASN A 266 -0.07 -5.83 25.95
C ASN A 266 0.30 -5.35 27.36
N ILE A 267 1.52 -5.66 27.77
CA ILE A 267 2.07 -5.43 29.11
C ILE A 267 2.14 -3.90 29.38
N ARG A 268 1.04 -3.27 29.77
CA ARG A 268 1.02 -1.92 30.38
C ARG A 268 1.36 -2.08 31.87
N ARG A 269 2.63 -2.37 32.19
CA ARG A 269 3.17 -2.33 33.57
C ARG A 269 3.72 -0.94 33.85
N TRP A 270 2.83 0.03 34.06
CA TRP A 270 3.18 1.45 34.20
C TRP A 270 2.46 2.10 35.39
N PRO A 271 2.97 3.19 36.00
CA PRO A 271 4.28 3.86 35.84
C PRO A 271 5.46 3.29 36.66
N MET A 272 6.22 2.37 36.08
CA MET A 272 7.57 2.07 36.58
C MET A 272 8.56 3.15 36.12
N PRO A 273 9.64 3.46 36.86
CA PRO A 273 10.70 4.39 36.44
C PRO A 273 11.24 4.14 35.02
N GLU A 274 11.25 2.87 34.61
CA GLU A 274 11.64 2.40 33.28
C GLU A 274 10.71 2.91 32.16
N GLY A 275 9.53 3.40 32.51
CA GLY A 275 8.44 3.56 31.57
C GLY A 275 8.32 4.82 30.78
N LEU A 276 9.01 5.89 31.19
CA LEU A 276 8.92 7.13 30.44
C LEU A 276 9.67 7.02 29.10
N ALA A 277 10.86 6.43 29.10
CA ALA A 277 11.62 6.20 27.86
C ALA A 277 10.96 5.15 26.96
N ASP A 278 10.45 4.07 27.56
CA ASP A 278 9.70 3.02 26.84
C ASP A 278 8.40 3.58 26.23
N PHE A 279 7.66 4.44 26.95
CA PHE A 279 6.48 5.13 26.43
C PHE A 279 6.81 5.87 25.15
N TYR A 280 7.76 6.80 25.18
CA TYR A 280 8.10 7.59 23.99
C TYR A 280 8.73 6.76 22.86
N GLY A 281 9.38 5.64 23.18
CA GLY A 281 9.85 4.69 22.17
C GLY A 281 8.70 3.99 21.43
N CYS A 282 7.68 3.54 22.16
CA CYS A 282 6.48 2.92 21.57
C CYS A 282 5.56 3.95 20.89
N GLU A 283 5.40 5.12 21.51
CA GLU A 283 4.50 6.19 21.06
C GLU A 283 4.91 6.74 19.69
N SER A 284 6.21 6.70 19.36
CA SER A 284 6.69 7.06 18.02
C SER A 284 6.04 6.22 16.92
N LEU A 285 5.91 4.91 17.13
CA LEU A 285 5.24 4.03 16.17
C LEU A 285 3.73 4.25 16.19
N SER A 286 3.12 4.43 17.37
CA SER A 286 1.68 4.70 17.48
C SER A 286 1.29 5.95 16.71
N LEU A 287 1.95 7.08 16.97
CA LEU A 287 1.69 8.37 16.32
C LEU A 287 1.90 8.32 14.80
N TYR A 288 2.86 7.52 14.32
CA TYR A 288 3.01 7.28 12.89
C TYR A 288 1.80 6.55 12.29
N LEU A 289 1.34 5.48 12.94
CA LEU A 289 0.13 4.75 12.50
C LEU A 289 -1.10 5.66 12.59
N ASP A 290 -1.21 6.48 13.63
CA ASP A 290 -2.30 7.44 13.81
C ASP A 290 -2.31 8.49 12.69
N ALA A 291 -1.13 8.91 12.20
CA ALA A 291 -1.03 9.78 11.04
C ALA A 291 -1.66 9.16 9.78
N GLU A 292 -1.41 7.87 9.54
CA GLU A 292 -2.00 7.11 8.43
C GLU A 292 -3.53 7.00 8.58
N HIS A 293 -4.03 6.68 9.77
CA HIS A 293 -5.46 6.61 10.05
C HIS A 293 -6.15 7.97 9.92
N CYS A 294 -5.56 9.02 10.49
CA CYS A 294 -6.08 10.39 10.43
C CYS A 294 -6.26 10.87 8.99
N TYR A 295 -5.20 10.72 8.18
CA TYR A 295 -5.28 11.05 6.76
C TYR A 295 -6.42 10.30 6.09
N GLY A 296 -6.55 9.04 6.46
CA GLY A 296 -7.59 8.19 5.96
C GLY A 296 -9.03 8.61 6.20
N CYS A 297 -9.31 8.88 7.47
CA CYS A 297 -10.64 9.27 7.94
C CYS A 297 -10.99 10.65 7.43
N ARG A 298 -10.09 11.62 7.61
CA ARG A 298 -10.41 13.05 7.53
C ARG A 298 -9.75 13.78 6.37
N LYS A 299 -8.72 13.18 5.74
CA LYS A 299 -7.84 13.84 4.76
C LYS A 299 -7.22 15.14 5.29
N ASP A 300 -7.07 15.26 6.61
CA ASP A 300 -6.54 16.44 7.27
C ASP A 300 -5.00 16.44 7.17
N THR A 301 -4.49 17.22 6.22
CA THR A 301 -3.06 17.24 5.93
C THR A 301 -2.24 17.91 7.03
N ASP A 302 -2.77 18.94 7.69
CA ASP A 302 -2.06 19.64 8.78
C ASP A 302 -1.89 18.71 9.98
N LEU A 303 -2.97 18.00 10.33
CA LEU A 303 -2.98 17.03 11.41
C LEU A 303 -2.08 15.82 11.13
N THR A 304 -2.13 15.25 9.92
CA THR A 304 -1.22 14.15 9.55
C THR A 304 0.25 14.58 9.65
N ARG A 305 0.59 15.79 9.19
CA ARG A 305 1.96 16.32 9.31
C ARG A 305 2.34 16.56 10.78
N GLY A 306 1.41 17.06 11.59
CA GLY A 306 1.57 17.19 13.04
C GLY A 306 1.88 15.87 13.72
N LEU A 307 1.12 14.81 13.41
CA LEU A 307 1.33 13.47 13.97
C LEU A 307 2.66 12.84 13.54
N LEU A 308 3.08 13.02 12.28
CA LEU A 308 4.41 12.59 11.81
C LEU A 308 5.54 13.35 12.54
N TRP A 309 5.35 14.66 12.78
CA TRP A 309 6.28 15.44 13.56
C TRP A 309 6.35 14.97 15.02
N LEU A 310 5.20 14.71 15.65
CA LEU A 310 5.13 14.15 17.00
C LEU A 310 5.78 12.77 17.07
N ALA A 311 5.59 11.91 16.06
CA ALA A 311 6.25 10.61 15.97
C ALA A 311 7.79 10.77 15.98
N ALA A 312 8.33 11.73 15.21
CA ALA A 312 9.75 12.05 15.19
C ALA A 312 10.24 12.59 16.55
N ARG A 313 9.49 13.53 17.14
CA ARG A 313 9.79 14.12 18.46
C ARG A 313 9.70 13.10 19.59
N SER A 314 8.81 12.12 19.51
CA SER A 314 8.70 11.04 20.49
C SER A 314 9.97 10.20 20.51
N GLN A 315 10.51 9.84 19.34
CA GLN A 315 11.77 9.11 19.29
C GLN A 315 12.95 9.96 19.80
N GLU A 316 12.95 11.27 19.51
CA GLU A 316 13.93 12.22 20.07
C GLU A 316 13.88 12.26 21.60
N ALA A 317 12.68 12.35 22.17
CA ALA A 317 12.41 12.35 23.60
C ALA A 317 12.89 11.06 24.28
N CYS A 318 12.59 9.90 23.71
CA CYS A 318 13.08 8.60 24.17
C CYS A 318 14.60 8.62 24.32
N TYR A 319 15.34 9.01 23.28
CA TYR A 319 16.80 9.05 23.33
C TYR A 319 17.35 10.14 24.26
N ALA A 320 16.68 11.29 24.37
CA ALA A 320 17.08 12.33 25.33
C ALA A 320 16.97 11.84 26.78
N LEU A 321 15.91 11.10 27.13
CA LEU A 321 15.72 10.50 28.44
C LEU A 321 16.81 9.47 28.74
N LEU A 322 17.10 8.58 27.79
CA LEU A 322 18.17 7.58 27.93
C LEU A 322 19.56 8.23 28.10
N GLU A 323 19.85 9.30 27.36
CA GLU A 323 21.10 10.06 27.50
C GLU A 323 21.21 10.77 28.86
N ARG A 324 20.07 11.08 29.51
CA ARG A 324 20.01 11.61 30.87
C ARG A 324 20.02 10.52 31.95
N GLY A 325 20.12 9.25 31.58
CA GLY A 325 20.22 8.14 32.54
C GLY A 325 18.88 7.66 33.10
N TRP A 326 17.76 8.01 32.46
CA TRP A 326 16.47 7.38 32.76
C TRP A 326 16.54 5.88 32.46
N PRO A 327 16.00 5.01 33.34
CA PRO A 327 16.00 3.58 33.11
C PRO A 327 15.02 3.21 31.99
N CYS A 328 15.14 2.00 31.45
CA CYS A 328 14.24 1.45 30.43
C CYS A 328 14.11 -0.07 30.58
N SER A 329 13.14 -0.66 29.89
CA SER A 329 12.99 -2.11 29.82
C SER A 329 14.20 -2.80 29.19
N ASN A 330 14.44 -4.07 29.57
CA ASN A 330 15.46 -4.91 28.93
C ASN A 330 15.24 -5.08 27.41
N TRP A 331 13.99 -4.96 26.95
CA TRP A 331 13.67 -5.04 25.54
C TRP A 331 14.09 -3.77 24.79
N LEU A 332 13.81 -2.58 25.33
CA LEU A 332 14.27 -1.33 24.73
C LEU A 332 15.80 -1.21 24.81
N ASP A 333 16.41 -1.64 25.92
CA ASP A 333 17.86 -1.79 26.11
C ASP A 333 18.47 -2.69 25.00
N TYR A 334 17.86 -3.85 24.76
CA TYR A 334 18.25 -4.77 23.69
C TYR A 334 18.06 -4.15 22.29
N GLN A 335 16.90 -3.58 21.97
CA GLN A 335 16.67 -2.97 20.66
C GLN A 335 17.65 -1.82 20.36
N ASN A 336 17.91 -0.96 21.34
CA ASN A 336 18.83 0.16 21.19
C ASN A 336 20.30 -0.26 21.17
N SER A 337 20.67 -1.33 21.88
CA SER A 337 22.03 -1.89 21.81
C SER A 337 22.31 -2.57 20.46
N MET A 338 21.27 -3.09 19.80
CA MET A 338 21.38 -3.69 18.47
C MET A 338 21.42 -2.63 17.36
N THR A 339 20.59 -1.59 17.42
CA THR A 339 20.52 -0.54 16.39
C THR A 339 20.01 0.79 16.92
N LYS A 340 20.78 1.87 16.73
CA LYS A 340 20.26 3.25 16.80
C LYS A 340 19.89 3.71 15.38
N ASN A 341 18.72 3.28 14.89
CA ASN A 341 18.25 3.67 13.56
C ASN A 341 17.43 4.97 13.63
N LEU A 342 18.13 6.11 13.53
CA LEU A 342 17.50 7.42 13.48
C LEU A 342 17.06 7.86 12.08
N PHE A 343 17.28 7.04 11.06
CA PHE A 343 16.80 7.36 9.72
C PHE A 343 15.27 7.35 9.64
N VAL A 344 14.61 6.35 10.23
CA VAL A 344 13.14 6.25 10.24
C VAL A 344 12.49 7.48 10.88
N PRO A 345 12.80 7.88 12.13
CA PRO A 345 12.22 9.09 12.72
C PRO A 345 12.63 10.37 11.98
N ALA A 346 13.83 10.43 11.40
CA ALA A 346 14.21 11.55 10.55
C ALA A 346 13.36 11.62 9.27
N SER A 347 12.99 10.49 8.68
CA SER A 347 12.08 10.46 7.55
C SER A 347 10.68 10.99 7.92
N TYR A 348 10.20 10.72 9.14
CA TYR A 348 8.94 11.30 9.63
C TYR A 348 9.04 12.83 9.71
N ALA A 349 10.14 13.35 10.25
CA ALA A 349 10.40 14.80 10.30
C ALA A 349 10.46 15.44 8.90
N ILE A 350 11.11 14.79 7.93
CA ILE A 350 11.13 15.24 6.53
C ILE A 350 9.72 15.23 5.93
N CYS A 351 8.95 14.15 6.14
CA CYS A 351 7.55 14.08 5.69
C CYS A 351 6.70 15.20 6.29
N ALA A 352 6.93 15.55 7.56
CA ALA A 352 6.29 16.68 8.22
C ALA A 352 6.76 18.04 7.68
N GLY A 353 7.94 18.13 7.07
CA GLY A 353 8.54 19.37 6.56
C GLY A 353 9.52 20.04 7.53
N ASP A 354 9.97 19.32 8.56
CA ASP A 354 10.94 19.80 9.56
C ASP A 354 12.32 19.20 9.29
N TRP A 355 13.10 19.91 8.49
CA TRP A 355 14.46 19.49 8.13
C TRP A 355 15.47 19.68 9.26
N GLU A 356 15.23 20.62 10.17
CA GLU A 356 16.11 20.87 11.30
C GLU A 356 16.02 19.71 12.30
N LEU A 357 14.81 19.25 12.61
CA LEU A 357 14.60 18.05 13.41
C LEU A 357 15.17 16.81 12.73
N ALA A 358 14.96 16.66 11.41
CA ALA A 358 15.55 15.56 10.65
C ALA A 358 17.08 15.55 10.75
N GLU A 359 17.73 16.70 10.56
CA GLU A 359 19.18 16.83 10.71
C GLU A 359 19.62 16.53 12.15
N HIS A 360 18.92 17.06 13.16
CA HIS A 360 19.20 16.82 14.56
C HIS A 360 19.17 15.32 14.90
N LEU A 361 18.12 14.61 14.48
CA LEU A 361 17.99 13.17 14.63
C LEU A 361 19.13 12.44 13.92
N LEU A 362 19.35 12.74 12.64
CA LEU A 362 20.41 12.13 11.85
C LEU A 362 21.81 12.47 12.37
N ALA A 363 22.02 13.50 13.19
CA ALA A 363 23.30 13.84 13.81
C ALA A 363 23.55 13.04 15.10
N ARG A 364 22.51 12.53 15.77
CA ARG A 364 22.61 11.80 17.04
C ARG A 364 22.97 10.31 16.91
N TYR A 365 23.03 9.77 15.71
CA TYR A 365 23.43 8.38 15.40
C TYR A 365 24.82 7.97 15.93
N HIS A 366 25.71 8.94 16.20
CA HIS A 366 27.11 8.70 16.61
C HIS A 366 27.36 8.60 18.12
N ARG A 367 26.35 8.82 18.96
CA ARG A 367 26.51 8.69 20.42
C ARG A 367 26.05 7.30 20.85
N PRO A 368 26.97 6.31 21.00
CA PRO A 368 26.62 5.04 21.64
C PRO A 368 26.20 5.36 23.07
N ILE A 369 24.93 5.09 23.40
CA ILE A 369 24.51 5.02 24.79
C ILE A 369 25.06 3.69 25.29
N LYS A 370 25.90 3.72 26.34
CA LYS A 370 26.58 2.52 26.85
C LYS A 370 25.56 1.64 27.60
N LEU A 371 24.78 0.89 26.83
CA LEU A 371 23.72 0.00 27.27
C LEU A 371 24.29 -1.43 27.26
N ARG A 372 24.73 -1.92 28.44
CA ARG A 372 25.44 -3.19 28.71
C ARG A 372 26.81 -3.40 28.04
N THR A 373 27.54 -4.39 28.55
CA THR A 373 28.99 -4.65 28.36
C THR A 373 29.42 -5.23 27.01
N ASN A 374 28.53 -5.37 26.02
CA ASN A 374 28.90 -5.79 24.68
C ASN A 374 28.16 -4.91 23.66
N THR A 375 28.87 -3.97 23.06
CA THR A 375 28.40 -3.26 21.85
C THR A 375 28.14 -4.29 20.76
N ALA A 376 26.87 -4.52 20.41
CA ALA A 376 26.55 -5.22 19.19
C ALA A 376 27.09 -4.38 18.03
N GLN A 377 28.08 -4.91 17.32
CA GLN A 377 28.38 -4.43 15.99
C GLN A 377 27.17 -4.81 15.11
N TRP A 378 26.87 -3.99 14.10
CA TRP A 378 25.95 -4.26 12.98
C TRP A 378 24.49 -3.76 13.09
N LEU A 379 24.20 -2.64 12.42
CA LEU A 379 23.28 -2.47 11.26
C LEU A 379 23.04 -0.96 11.02
N PHE A 380 23.23 -0.50 9.77
CA PHE A 380 22.88 0.84 9.21
C PHE A 380 23.57 2.16 9.67
N PRO A 381 24.79 2.22 10.23
CA PRO A 381 25.40 3.52 10.53
C PRO A 381 25.74 4.31 9.25
N TRP A 382 26.08 3.65 8.14
CA TRP A 382 26.52 4.35 6.94
C TRP A 382 25.40 5.06 6.17
N ASP A 383 24.21 4.47 6.05
CA ASP A 383 23.09 5.11 5.34
C ASP A 383 22.68 6.41 6.04
N THR A 384 22.55 6.37 7.36
CA THR A 384 22.25 7.54 8.21
C THR A 384 23.28 8.66 8.01
N ARG A 385 24.57 8.29 7.90
CA ARG A 385 25.67 9.24 7.64
C ARG A 385 25.55 9.93 6.29
N VAL A 386 25.25 9.14 5.27
CA VAL A 386 25.12 9.64 3.90
C VAL A 386 23.91 10.56 3.81
N TRP A 387 22.77 10.16 4.39
CA TRP A 387 21.59 11.02 4.51
C TRP A 387 21.90 12.35 5.21
N LEU A 388 22.60 12.32 6.34
CA LEU A 388 23.01 13.55 7.04
C LEU A 388 23.87 14.45 6.15
N ALA A 389 24.87 13.88 5.48
CA ALA A 389 25.74 14.63 4.59
C ALA A 389 24.95 15.26 3.43
N ILE A 390 24.06 14.49 2.79
CA ILE A 390 23.24 14.97 1.68
C ILE A 390 22.27 16.07 2.14
N ILE A 391 21.62 15.94 3.31
CA ILE A 391 20.73 16.98 3.86
C ILE A 391 21.47 18.28 4.16
N ARG A 392 22.74 18.18 4.60
CA ARG A 392 23.63 19.33 4.82
C ARG A 392 24.19 19.92 3.52
N GLY A 393 23.94 19.30 2.37
CA GLY A 393 24.53 19.69 1.09
C GLY A 393 26.03 19.36 0.96
N ASP A 394 26.56 18.48 1.80
CA ASP A 394 27.96 18.05 1.79
C ASP A 394 28.14 16.81 0.91
N ASP A 395 28.07 17.02 -0.40
CA ASP A 395 28.11 15.97 -1.42
C ASP A 395 29.44 15.20 -1.41
N GLU A 396 30.56 15.90 -1.21
CA GLU A 396 31.89 15.28 -1.13
C GLU A 396 31.97 14.29 0.02
N LYS A 397 31.46 14.69 1.19
CA LYS A 397 31.38 13.80 2.35
C LYS A 397 30.41 12.65 2.11
N ALA A 398 29.27 12.87 1.45
CA ALA A 398 28.36 11.81 1.10
C ALA A 398 29.05 10.73 0.25
N VAL A 399 29.77 11.15 -0.80
CA VAL A 399 30.57 10.24 -1.66
C VAL A 399 31.63 9.51 -0.86
N PHE A 400 32.41 10.23 -0.05
CA PHE A 400 33.44 9.62 0.80
C PHE A 400 32.85 8.56 1.73
N LEU A 401 31.72 8.85 2.38
CA LEU A 401 31.04 7.91 3.27
C LEU A 401 30.52 6.67 2.54
N MET A 402 30.03 6.83 1.31
CA MET A 402 29.61 5.72 0.46
C MET A 402 30.79 4.79 0.11
N GLU A 403 31.94 5.37 -0.23
CA GLU A 403 33.16 4.60 -0.50
C GLU A 403 33.68 3.87 0.74
N GLN A 404 33.72 4.55 1.89
CA GLN A 404 34.14 3.93 3.15
C GLN A 404 33.20 2.80 3.56
N GLY A 405 31.89 3.01 3.46
CA GLY A 405 30.90 1.98 3.74
C GLY A 405 31.05 0.76 2.82
N ALA A 406 31.31 0.97 1.52
CA ALA A 406 31.57 -0.12 0.57
C ALA A 406 32.88 -0.87 0.86
N ARG A 407 33.96 -0.17 1.25
CA ARG A 407 35.23 -0.81 1.64
C ARG A 407 35.14 -1.58 2.95
N SER A 408 34.31 -1.12 3.89
CA SER A 408 34.11 -1.75 5.20
C SER A 408 33.30 -3.04 5.18
N LYS A 409 32.65 -3.36 4.05
CA LYS A 409 31.78 -4.53 3.91
C LYS A 409 32.24 -5.39 2.73
N ARG A 410 32.38 -6.70 2.92
CA ARG A 410 32.64 -7.65 1.82
C ARG A 410 31.34 -8.13 1.18
N PRO A 411 31.35 -8.49 -0.12
CA PRO A 411 30.24 -9.21 -0.73
C PRO A 411 29.93 -10.50 0.06
N PRO A 412 28.65 -10.85 0.25
CA PRO A 412 28.27 -12.07 0.95
C PRO A 412 28.64 -13.31 0.12
N THR A 413 29.12 -14.35 0.80
CA THR A 413 29.35 -15.66 0.17
C THR A 413 28.02 -16.28 -0.26
N LYS A 414 28.03 -17.29 -1.14
CA LYS A 414 26.80 -17.96 -1.62
C LYS A 414 25.88 -18.45 -0.48
N ASP A 415 26.46 -18.91 0.63
CA ASP A 415 25.70 -19.37 1.79
C ASP A 415 25.09 -18.21 2.59
N GLU A 416 25.78 -17.08 2.64
CA GLU A 416 25.30 -15.85 3.29
C GLU A 416 24.18 -15.15 2.50
N GLN A 417 24.14 -15.36 1.17
CA GLN A 417 23.05 -14.88 0.31
C GLN A 417 21.70 -15.52 0.67
N LEU A 418 21.70 -16.67 1.36
CA LEU A 418 20.49 -17.32 1.85
C LEU A 418 19.88 -16.57 3.06
N TRP A 419 20.66 -15.73 3.73
CA TRP A 419 20.27 -15.00 4.95
C TRP A 419 20.53 -13.49 4.83
N PRO A 420 19.97 -12.81 3.81
CA PRO A 420 20.34 -11.42 3.48
C PRO A 420 20.06 -10.41 4.60
N HIS A 421 19.15 -10.72 5.53
CA HIS A 421 18.87 -9.88 6.70
C HIS A 421 19.99 -9.92 7.76
N LEU A 422 20.85 -10.95 7.75
CA LEU A 422 22.02 -11.06 8.62
C LEU A 422 23.26 -10.40 7.99
N TYR A 423 23.23 -10.10 6.69
CA TYR A 423 24.36 -9.56 5.93
C TYR A 423 23.99 -8.26 5.21
N PRO A 424 24.17 -7.10 5.87
CA PRO A 424 23.72 -5.78 5.40
C PRO A 424 24.51 -5.19 4.21
N TRP A 425 25.14 -6.04 3.40
CA TRP A 425 25.82 -5.64 2.16
C TRP A 425 24.83 -5.43 1.01
N TYR A 426 23.84 -6.31 0.84
CA TYR A 426 22.85 -6.19 -0.23
C TYR A 426 22.03 -4.89 -0.13
N GLY A 427 21.51 -4.58 1.06
CA GLY A 427 20.76 -3.34 1.26
C GLY A 427 21.61 -2.07 1.05
N TRP A 428 22.92 -2.16 1.26
CA TRP A 428 23.83 -1.02 1.15
C TRP A 428 24.18 -0.65 -0.28
N GLU A 429 24.41 -1.62 -1.16
CA GLU A 429 24.64 -1.32 -2.58
C GLU A 429 23.41 -0.68 -3.22
N ASP A 430 22.22 -1.17 -2.87
CA ASP A 430 20.97 -0.60 -3.37
C ASP A 430 20.73 0.82 -2.83
N ALA A 431 21.00 1.07 -1.55
CA ALA A 431 20.97 2.43 -0.99
C ALA A 431 21.98 3.36 -1.70
N CYS A 432 23.21 2.89 -1.93
CA CYS A 432 24.22 3.63 -2.67
C CYS A 432 23.79 3.99 -4.10
N LYS A 433 23.07 3.09 -4.81
CA LYS A 433 22.54 3.42 -6.15
C LYS A 433 21.58 4.61 -6.08
N VAL A 434 20.71 4.65 -5.08
CA VAL A 434 19.77 5.76 -4.88
C VAL A 434 20.50 7.05 -4.52
N PHE A 435 21.49 6.99 -3.63
CA PHE A 435 22.32 8.16 -3.30
C PHE A 435 23.07 8.71 -4.52
N ARG A 436 23.62 7.83 -5.38
CA ARG A 436 24.22 8.28 -6.66
C ARG A 436 23.20 8.97 -7.55
N MET A 437 21.99 8.42 -7.69
CA MET A 437 20.93 9.09 -8.48
C MET A 437 20.63 10.51 -7.96
N LEU A 438 20.64 10.72 -6.65
CA LEU A 438 20.47 12.06 -6.04
C LEU A 438 21.66 12.99 -6.28
N LEU A 439 22.89 12.48 -6.11
CA LEU A 439 24.13 13.24 -6.26
C LEU A 439 24.38 13.62 -7.72
N ASP A 440 24.18 12.68 -8.64
CA ASP A 440 24.35 12.85 -10.10
C ASP A 440 23.17 13.61 -10.75
N ARG A 441 22.13 13.93 -9.96
CA ARG A 441 20.88 14.55 -10.42
C ARG A 441 20.17 13.74 -11.53
N ASP A 442 20.24 12.41 -11.45
CA ASP A 442 19.52 11.50 -12.34
C ASP A 442 18.02 11.47 -12.00
N ALA A 443 17.29 12.46 -12.48
CA ALA A 443 15.85 12.58 -12.27
C ALA A 443 15.07 11.38 -12.82
N ALA A 444 15.47 10.85 -13.99
CA ALA A 444 14.78 9.74 -14.62
C ALA A 444 14.96 8.43 -13.84
N GLY A 445 16.18 8.14 -13.38
CA GLY A 445 16.48 7.00 -12.54
C GLY A 445 15.80 7.06 -11.19
N LEU A 446 15.84 8.23 -10.52
CA LEU A 446 15.20 8.42 -9.23
C LEU A 446 13.68 8.31 -9.31
N ARG A 447 13.07 8.91 -10.34
CA ARG A 447 11.64 8.77 -10.65
C ARG A 447 11.25 7.30 -10.82
N LYS A 448 12.03 6.54 -11.59
CA LYS A 448 11.81 5.10 -11.80
C LYS A 448 11.91 4.32 -10.49
N HIS A 449 12.89 4.65 -9.64
CA HIS A 449 13.07 4.00 -8.34
C HIS A 449 11.88 4.24 -7.41
N ILE A 450 11.46 5.49 -7.24
CA ILE A 450 10.31 5.86 -6.38
C ILE A 450 9.04 5.16 -6.87
N LEU A 451 8.76 5.17 -8.19
CA LEU A 451 7.62 4.48 -8.76
C LEU A 451 7.67 2.96 -8.57
N SER A 452 8.86 2.37 -8.64
CA SER A 452 9.04 0.94 -8.34
C SER A 452 8.73 0.64 -6.86
N GLY A 453 9.15 1.53 -5.95
CA GLY A 453 8.84 1.43 -4.52
C GLY A 453 7.34 1.49 -4.25
N ILE A 454 6.63 2.45 -4.84
CA ILE A 454 5.16 2.57 -4.80
C ILE A 454 4.52 1.25 -5.21
N ARG A 455 4.91 0.73 -6.38
CA ARG A 455 4.35 -0.51 -6.91
C ARG A 455 4.61 -1.71 -6.00
N GLY A 456 5.81 -1.78 -5.41
CA GLY A 456 6.17 -2.81 -4.45
C GLY A 456 5.30 -2.78 -3.20
N MET A 457 5.16 -1.62 -2.55
CA MET A 457 4.35 -1.47 -1.34
C MET A 457 2.88 -1.76 -1.58
N ARG A 458 2.33 -1.31 -2.72
CA ARG A 458 0.96 -1.65 -3.13
C ARG A 458 0.74 -3.16 -3.26
N SER A 459 1.71 -3.90 -3.82
CA SER A 459 1.61 -5.36 -3.91
C SER A 459 1.60 -6.06 -2.54
N SER A 460 1.99 -5.35 -1.49
CA SER A 460 2.02 -5.78 -0.10
C SER A 460 1.01 -5.03 0.78
N TYR A 461 0.02 -4.33 0.19
CA TYR A 461 -0.88 -3.44 0.93
C TYR A 461 -1.64 -4.14 2.07
N GLU A 462 -2.03 -5.41 1.89
CA GLU A 462 -2.64 -6.23 2.94
C GLU A 462 -1.83 -6.33 4.23
N GLN A 463 -0.51 -6.11 4.15
CA GLN A 463 0.42 -6.25 5.27
C GLN A 463 0.87 -4.90 5.83
N MET A 464 0.84 -3.84 5.03
CA MET A 464 1.53 -2.59 5.34
C MET A 464 0.62 -1.37 5.44
N CYS A 465 -0.67 -1.47 5.04
CA CYS A 465 -1.67 -0.37 5.04
C CYS A 465 -1.18 1.00 4.51
N SER A 466 -0.11 0.99 3.72
CA SER A 466 0.62 2.16 3.26
C SER A 466 1.01 1.97 1.81
N THR A 467 0.94 3.04 1.03
CA THR A 467 1.06 3.02 -0.44
C THR A 467 2.28 3.80 -0.92
N LEU A 468 2.89 4.60 -0.02
CA LEU A 468 4.23 5.15 -0.16
C LEU A 468 4.87 5.27 1.22
N GLY A 469 5.97 4.57 1.44
CA GLY A 469 6.74 4.64 2.65
C GLY A 469 7.43 5.99 2.81
N ASN A 470 7.62 6.40 4.05
CA ASN A 470 8.29 7.66 4.42
C ASN A 470 9.67 7.82 3.76
N HIS A 471 10.37 6.72 3.47
CA HIS A 471 11.63 6.75 2.74
C HIS A 471 11.49 7.35 1.34
N GLN A 472 10.48 6.93 0.56
CA GLN A 472 10.28 7.46 -0.79
C GLN A 472 9.77 8.91 -0.78
N ILE A 473 8.94 9.29 0.20
CA ILE A 473 8.53 10.69 0.40
C ILE A 473 9.75 11.55 0.72
N ALA A 474 10.60 11.10 1.65
CA ALA A 474 11.82 11.81 2.03
C ALA A 474 12.79 11.97 0.84
N LEU A 475 12.96 10.92 0.02
CA LEU A 475 13.77 10.99 -1.21
C LEU A 475 13.22 12.02 -2.19
N LEU A 476 11.90 12.06 -2.39
CA LEU A 476 11.29 13.04 -3.27
C LEU A 476 11.51 14.47 -2.78
N LYS A 477 11.21 14.74 -1.51
CA LYS A 477 11.37 16.08 -0.95
C LYS A 477 12.83 16.53 -1.04
N LEU A 478 13.77 15.62 -0.77
CA LEU A 478 15.19 15.88 -0.92
C LEU A 478 15.58 16.18 -2.37
N ALA A 479 15.06 15.43 -3.34
CA ALA A 479 15.29 15.68 -4.76
C ALA A 479 14.79 17.08 -5.16
N ARG A 480 13.60 17.48 -4.69
CA ARG A 480 13.03 18.83 -4.93
C ARG A 480 13.93 19.93 -4.35
N ARG A 481 14.41 19.79 -3.11
CA ARG A 481 15.37 20.75 -2.52
C ARG A 481 16.67 20.87 -3.29
N ARG A 482 17.05 19.81 -4.02
CA ARG A 482 18.21 19.79 -4.93
C ARG A 482 17.88 20.26 -6.35
N GLY A 483 16.69 20.80 -6.58
CA GLY A 483 16.25 21.35 -7.87
C GLY A 483 15.88 20.28 -8.90
N MET A 484 15.59 19.05 -8.48
CA MET A 484 15.17 17.97 -9.38
C MET A 484 13.64 17.93 -9.48
N GLU A 485 13.11 18.09 -10.70
CA GLU A 485 11.71 17.87 -11.00
C GLU A 485 11.51 16.42 -11.47
N LEU A 486 10.85 15.60 -10.64
CA LEU A 486 10.66 14.18 -10.92
C LEU A 486 9.35 13.87 -11.66
N ASP A 487 8.44 14.83 -11.82
CA ASP A 487 7.10 14.66 -12.41
C ASP A 487 6.46 13.32 -12.02
N LEU A 488 6.25 13.19 -10.70
CA LEU A 488 5.62 12.00 -10.13
C LEU A 488 4.11 12.11 -10.28
N PRO A 489 3.46 11.02 -10.72
CA PRO A 489 2.01 10.98 -10.75
C PRO A 489 1.44 11.07 -9.33
N ARG A 490 0.25 11.65 -9.22
CA ARG A 490 -0.44 11.80 -7.95
C ARG A 490 -0.78 10.43 -7.36
N VAL A 491 -0.36 10.20 -6.12
CA VAL A 491 -0.77 9.04 -5.31
C VAL A 491 -1.89 9.56 -4.41
N VAL A 492 -3.14 9.18 -4.70
CA VAL A 492 -4.34 9.67 -3.98
C VAL A 492 -4.35 9.26 -2.51
N GLU A 493 -3.43 8.39 -2.15
CA GLU A 493 -3.22 7.84 -0.83
C GLU A 493 -2.22 8.63 0.01
N ILE A 494 -1.71 9.73 -0.51
CA ILE A 494 -0.83 10.64 0.20
C ILE A 494 -1.42 12.04 0.08
N PRO A 495 -1.59 12.77 1.18
CA PRO A 495 -2.11 14.13 1.13
C PRO A 495 -1.21 15.01 0.26
N ASP A 496 -1.82 15.85 -0.57
CA ASP A 496 -1.07 16.74 -1.48
C ASP A 496 -0.04 17.60 -0.72
N GLY A 497 -0.36 18.07 0.50
CA GLY A 497 0.59 18.84 1.31
C GLY A 497 1.71 18.03 1.98
N ILE A 498 1.68 16.68 1.96
CA ILE A 498 2.85 15.86 2.29
C ILE A 498 3.83 15.80 1.12
N TRP A 499 3.36 15.98 -0.12
CA TRP A 499 4.27 16.09 -1.27
C TRP A 499 5.08 17.38 -1.21
N GLU A 500 4.44 18.45 -0.75
CA GLU A 500 5.04 19.77 -0.69
C GLU A 500 6.11 19.88 0.39
N ASP A 501 7.09 20.75 0.13
CA ASP A 501 8.16 21.07 1.07
C ASP A 501 7.83 22.37 1.83
N VAL A 502 6.66 22.37 2.47
CA VAL A 502 6.20 23.48 3.30
C VAL A 502 6.70 23.23 4.73
N PRO A 503 7.28 24.22 5.43
CA PRO A 503 7.61 24.09 6.84
C PRO A 503 6.38 23.77 7.70
N LEU A 504 6.54 22.99 8.76
CA LEU A 504 5.48 22.80 9.76
C LEU A 504 5.67 23.83 10.87
N ASP A 505 4.57 24.38 11.39
CA ASP A 505 4.59 25.09 12.67
C ASP A 505 4.62 24.06 13.81
N GLY A 506 5.83 23.71 14.25
CA GLY A 506 6.05 22.74 15.32
C GLY A 506 5.56 23.21 16.69
N GLU A 507 5.44 24.52 16.94
CA GLU A 507 5.05 25.06 18.26
C GLU A 507 3.59 24.76 18.61
N LYS A 508 2.75 24.55 17.59
CA LYS A 508 1.34 24.16 17.74
C LYS A 508 1.16 22.76 18.32
N TRP A 509 2.15 21.88 18.15
CA TRP A 509 2.03 20.46 18.46
C TRP A 509 2.78 20.10 19.74
N LYS A 510 2.17 19.27 20.59
CA LYS A 510 2.76 18.81 21.84
C LYS A 510 2.70 17.30 21.93
N LEU A 511 3.75 16.69 22.46
CA LEU A 511 3.71 15.27 22.81
C LEU A 511 2.73 15.06 23.96
N PRO A 512 2.03 13.91 24.00
CA PRO A 512 1.35 13.48 25.21
C PRO A 512 2.33 13.56 26.39
N GLY A 513 1.93 14.23 27.47
CA GLY A 513 2.75 14.38 28.66
C GLY A 513 3.93 15.34 28.53
N GLN A 514 3.88 16.30 27.61
CA GLN A 514 4.96 17.27 27.36
C GLN A 514 5.48 17.92 28.66
N ALA A 515 4.61 18.30 29.59
CA ALA A 515 5.01 18.93 30.85
C ALA A 515 5.89 18.01 31.74
N VAL A 516 5.61 16.70 31.74
CA VAL A 516 6.42 15.73 32.47
C VAL A 516 7.71 15.43 31.75
N LEU A 517 7.70 15.36 30.41
CA LEU A 517 8.92 15.28 29.63
C LEU A 517 9.85 16.48 29.88
N ASP A 518 9.30 17.69 29.88
CA ASP A 518 10.05 18.92 30.13
C ASP A 518 10.67 18.90 31.53
N ARG A 519 9.92 18.44 32.55
CA ARG A 519 10.46 18.26 33.90
C ARG A 519 11.53 17.15 33.96
N ALA A 520 11.32 16.05 33.25
CA ALA A 520 12.23 14.90 33.20
C ALA A 520 13.57 15.23 32.52
N LEU A 521 13.55 16.05 31.47
CA LEU A 521 14.73 16.54 30.76
C LEU A 521 15.31 17.83 31.36
N GLY A 522 14.54 18.51 32.21
CA GLY A 522 14.93 19.73 32.90
C GLY A 522 15.86 19.51 34.11
N PRO A 523 16.15 20.58 34.87
CA PRO A 523 17.04 20.53 36.04
C PRO A 523 16.53 19.64 37.19
N ASP A 524 15.21 19.42 37.27
CA ASP A 524 14.57 18.61 38.32
C ASP A 524 14.35 17.15 37.92
N GLY A 525 14.91 16.69 36.79
CA GLY A 525 14.72 15.34 36.27
C GLY A 525 15.10 14.24 37.27
N ASP A 526 16.25 14.39 37.96
CA ASP A 526 16.72 13.42 38.96
C ASP A 526 15.77 13.31 40.15
N LYS A 527 15.17 14.43 40.58
CA LYS A 527 14.18 14.45 41.67
C LYS A 527 12.90 13.74 41.25
N LEU A 528 12.45 13.98 40.01
CA LEU A 528 11.28 13.29 39.45
C LEU A 528 11.52 11.78 39.36
N LEU A 529 12.68 11.36 38.85
CA LEU A 529 13.05 9.94 38.77
C LEU A 529 13.10 9.28 40.17
N ALA A 530 13.69 9.95 41.16
CA ALA A 530 13.71 9.45 42.53
C ALA A 530 12.29 9.32 43.13
N GLN A 531 11.41 10.28 42.85
CA GLN A 531 10.01 10.25 43.26
C GLN A 531 9.29 9.02 42.66
N TRP A 532 9.48 8.76 41.37
CA TRP A 532 8.87 7.60 40.69
C TRP A 532 9.41 6.26 41.20
N LYS A 533 10.72 6.17 41.49
CA LYS A 533 11.31 4.97 42.10
C LYS A 533 10.69 4.65 43.45
N LYS A 534 10.53 5.67 44.31
CA LYS A 534 9.89 5.52 45.61
C LYS A 534 8.44 5.05 45.49
N LEU A 535 7.67 5.63 44.58
CA LEU A 535 6.27 5.23 44.31
C LEU A 535 6.16 3.76 43.85
N ALA A 536 7.07 3.31 42.99
CA ALA A 536 7.12 1.91 42.54
C ALA A 536 7.45 0.94 43.69
N GLU A 537 8.41 1.27 44.54
CA GLU A 537 8.76 0.46 45.71
C GLU A 537 7.62 0.35 46.72
N GLU A 538 6.85 1.42 46.95
CA GLU A 538 5.70 1.43 47.86
C GLU A 538 4.54 0.54 47.39
N LYS A 539 4.44 0.26 46.09
CA LYS A 539 3.37 -0.57 45.49
C LYS A 539 3.73 -2.03 45.29
N THR A 540 5.02 -2.36 45.23
CA THR A 540 5.51 -3.75 45.11
C THR A 540 5.65 -4.47 46.46
N LYS A 541 5.46 -3.73 47.56
CA LYS A 541 5.31 -4.25 48.93
C LYS A 541 3.83 -4.41 49.26
#